data_AF-A0AA38FV17-F1
#
_entry.id   AF-A0AA38FV17-F1
#
_cell.length_a   1.000
_cell.length_b   1.000
_cell.length_c   1.000
_cell.angle_alpha   90.00
_cell.angle_beta   90.00
_cell.angle_gamma   90.00
#
_symmetry.space_group_name_H-M   'P 1'
#
loop_
_entity.id
_entity.type
_entity.pdbx_description
1 polymer ?
#
loop_
_entity_poly.entity_id
_entity_poly.type
_entity_poly.pdbx_seq_one_letter_code
_entity_poly.pdbx_strand_id
1 'polypeptide(L)' 'MVNIGKCCSPEEKVRFTTLLKKYIDVMAWSYADLKSFKPKDVQHSIPLKPDVKPYRKKQRHYNPKISGTIQARNSKD' A
#
# COMPACT_ATOMS: atom_id res chain seq x y z
N MET A 1 0.58 -10.45 -13.01
CA MET A 1 -0.66 -11.24 -12.76
C MET A 1 -1.75 -10.26 -12.34
N VAL A 2 -2.90 -10.25 -13.00
CA VAL A 2 -4.01 -9.30 -12.70
C VAL A 2 -4.93 -9.95 -11.65
N ASN A 3 -5.09 -9.31 -10.50
CA ASN A 3 -5.95 -9.81 -9.42
C ASN A 3 -7.31 -9.13 -9.49
N ILE A 4 -8.37 -9.91 -9.72
CA ILE A 4 -9.75 -9.43 -9.81
C ILE A 4 -10.52 -9.92 -8.59
N GLY A 5 -11.44 -9.09 -8.10
CA GLY A 5 -12.25 -9.38 -6.92
C GLY A 5 -12.95 -10.75 -6.99
N LYS A 6 -13.09 -11.41 -5.84
CA LYS A 6 -13.66 -12.76 -5.77
C LYS A 6 -15.11 -12.83 -6.27
N CYS A 7 -15.88 -11.76 -6.09
CA CYS A 7 -17.31 -11.70 -6.42
C CYS A 7 -17.63 -11.49 -7.91
N CYS A 8 -16.63 -11.33 -8.80
CA CYS A 8 -16.89 -11.20 -10.23
C CYS A 8 -17.24 -12.56 -10.87
N SER A 9 -18.23 -12.55 -11.76
CA SER A 9 -18.57 -13.70 -12.60
C SER A 9 -17.42 -14.07 -13.54
N PRO A 10 -17.39 -15.29 -14.09
CA PRO A 10 -16.33 -15.72 -15.01
C PRO A 10 -16.21 -14.83 -16.25
N GLU A 11 -17.34 -14.39 -16.81
CA GLU A 11 -17.37 -13.53 -17.99
C GLU A 11 -16.83 -12.13 -17.67
N GLU A 12 -17.23 -11.55 -16.53
CA GLU A 12 -16.71 -10.27 -16.06
C GLU A 12 -15.21 -10.34 -15.81
N LYS A 13 -14.70 -11.43 -15.22
CA LYS A 13 -13.26 -11.62 -15.01
C LYS A 13 -12.50 -11.59 -16.32
N VAL A 14 -13.01 -12.24 -17.37
CA VAL A 14 -12.39 -12.22 -18.70
C VAL A 14 -12.44 -10.80 -19.29
N ARG A 15 -13.60 -10.14 -19.25
CA ARG A 15 -13.75 -8.76 -19.75
C ARG A 15 -12.82 -7.78 -19.05
N PHE A 16 -12.77 -7.81 -17.72
CA PHE A 16 -11.88 -6.97 -16.92
C PHE A 16 -10.41 -7.29 -17.16
N THR A 17 -10.04 -8.56 -17.25
CA THR A 17 -8.64 -8.94 -17.55
C THR A 17 -8.20 -8.38 -18.90
N THR A 18 -9.04 -8.49 -19.93
CA THR A 18 -8.76 -7.97 -21.27
C THR A 18 -8.65 -6.45 -21.27
N LEU A 19 -9.56 -5.76 -20.58
CA LEU A 19 -9.56 -4.30 -20.47
C LEU A 19 -8.29 -3.80 -19.75
N LEU A 20 -7.97 -4.37 -18.59
CA LEU A 20 -6.81 -3.97 -17.78
C LEU A 20 -5.49 -4.24 -18.50
N LYS A 21 -5.40 -5.31 -19.30
CA LYS A 21 -4.22 -5.57 -20.15
C LYS A 21 -4.12 -4.59 -21.32
N LYS A 22 -5.26 -4.19 -21.90
CA LYS A 22 -5.30 -3.27 -23.04
C LYS A 22 -4.91 -1.83 -22.67
N TYR A 23 -5.28 -1.40 -21.47
CA TYR A 23 -5.05 -0.02 -20.99
C TYR A 23 -4.07 0.02 -19.82
N ILE A 24 -3.06 -0.85 -19.82
CA ILE A 24 -2.07 -0.91 -18.74
C ILE A 24 -1.27 0.39 -18.63
N ASP A 25 -1.04 1.05 -19.75
CA ASP A 25 -0.39 2.35 -19.91
C ASP A 25 -1.21 3.52 -19.36
N VAL A 26 -2.55 3.44 -19.42
CA VAL A 26 -3.46 4.48 -18.92
C VAL A 26 -3.86 4.24 -17.45
N MET A 27 -4.01 2.98 -17.05
CA MET A 27 -4.51 2.60 -15.72
C MET A 27 -3.42 2.35 -14.69
N ALA A 28 -2.19 2.07 -15.12
CA ALA A 28 -1.04 2.14 -14.21
C ALA A 28 -0.65 3.60 -14.10
N TRP A 29 -1.25 4.32 -13.15
CA TRP A 29 -0.62 5.54 -12.65
C TRP A 29 0.79 5.17 -12.25
N SER A 30 1.78 5.57 -13.04
CA SER A 30 3.15 5.44 -12.59
C SER A 30 3.28 6.37 -11.40
N TYR A 31 4.15 6.02 -10.46
CA TYR A 31 4.45 6.93 -9.35
C TYR A 31 4.92 8.30 -9.88
N ALA A 32 5.49 8.37 -11.09
CA ALA A 32 5.86 9.62 -11.74
C ALA A 32 4.63 10.46 -12.16
N ASP A 33 3.53 9.84 -12.57
CA ASP A 33 2.28 10.52 -12.97
C ASP A 33 1.53 11.09 -11.76
N LEU A 34 1.55 10.34 -10.65
CA LEU A 34 1.10 10.80 -9.33
C LEU A 34 1.98 11.93 -8.76
N LYS A 35 3.26 11.95 -9.15
CA LYS A 35 4.29 12.90 -8.71
C LYS A 35 4.37 14.12 -9.63
N SER A 36 3.23 14.55 -10.16
CA SER A 36 3.07 15.89 -10.72
C SER A 36 3.18 16.98 -9.63
N PHE A 37 3.24 16.59 -8.35
CA PHE A 37 3.62 17.46 -7.26
C PHE A 37 5.09 17.31 -6.88
N LYS A 38 5.77 18.45 -6.68
CA LYS A 38 7.16 18.44 -6.24
C LYS A 38 7.22 17.77 -4.87
N PRO A 39 8.25 16.97 -4.55
CA PRO A 39 8.41 16.36 -3.22
C PRO A 39 8.36 17.36 -2.06
N LYS A 40 8.72 18.63 -2.33
CA LYS A 40 8.60 19.74 -1.39
C LYS A 40 7.15 20.13 -1.08
N ASP A 41 6.24 19.91 -2.03
CA ASP A 41 4.83 20.29 -1.94
C ASP A 41 3.97 19.16 -1.35
N VAL A 42 4.42 17.90 -1.47
CA VAL A 42 3.71 16.69 -0.97
C VAL A 42 4.58 15.89 -0.02
N GLN A 43 5.18 16.58 0.95
CA GLN A 43 5.73 15.92 2.14
C GLN A 43 4.83 16.20 3.33
N HIS A 44 4.19 15.15 3.85
CA HIS A 44 3.59 15.24 5.17
C HIS A 44 4.69 15.24 6.22
N SER A 45 5.04 16.42 6.73
CA SER A 45 5.90 16.57 7.88
C SER A 45 5.05 16.48 9.15
N ILE A 46 5.47 15.66 10.10
CA ILE A 46 4.91 15.66 11.46
C ILE A 46 5.74 16.67 12.25
N PRO A 47 5.18 17.82 12.66
CA PRO A 47 5.93 18.80 13.43
C PRO A 47 6.30 18.20 14.79
N LEU A 48 7.61 18.03 15.02
CA LEU A 48 8.17 17.61 16.29
C LEU A 48 8.72 18.82 17.04
N LYS A 49 8.67 18.77 18.37
CA LYS A 49 9.36 19.77 19.20
C LYS A 49 10.88 19.61 19.01
N PRO A 50 11.63 20.71 18.80
CA PRO A 50 13.06 20.66 18.44
C PRO A 50 13.93 19.97 19.52
N ASP A 51 13.56 20.11 20.78
CA ASP A 51 14.36 19.61 21.91
C ASP A 51 13.97 18.18 22.36
N VAL A 52 13.07 17.51 21.63
CA VAL A 52 12.59 16.19 22.02
C VAL A 52 13.42 15.10 21.35
N LYS A 53 14.17 14.37 22.18
CA LYS A 53 14.90 13.18 21.74
C LYS A 53 13.94 12.09 21.25
N PRO A 54 14.22 11.42 20.12
CA PRO A 54 13.45 10.27 19.68
C PRO A 54 13.38 9.20 20.77
N TYR A 55 12.16 8.73 21.08
CA TYR A 55 11.96 7.69 22.08
C TYR A 55 11.46 6.40 21.42
N ARG A 56 12.27 5.35 21.51
CA ARG A 56 11.87 4.01 21.07
C ARG A 56 11.02 3.36 22.15
N LYS A 57 9.70 3.31 21.94
CA LYS A 57 8.78 2.59 22.82
C LYS A 57 9.09 1.08 22.79
N LYS A 58 9.08 0.44 23.96
CA LYS A 58 9.17 -1.03 24.06
C LYS A 58 7.97 -1.64 23.34
N GLN A 59 8.22 -2.65 22.52
CA GLN A 59 7.16 -3.39 21.85
C GLN A 59 6.26 -4.06 22.90
N ARG A 60 4.95 -3.92 22.72
CA ARG A 60 3.97 -4.61 23.57
C ARG A 60 3.77 -6.03 23.10
N HIS A 61 3.48 -6.95 24.03
CA HIS A 61 3.09 -8.30 23.66
C HIS A 61 1.76 -8.28 22.90
N TYR A 62 1.73 -8.96 21.76
CA TYR A 62 0.49 -9.17 21.00
C TYR A 62 -0.32 -10.30 21.63
N ASN A 63 -1.63 -10.30 21.38
CA ASN A 63 -2.47 -11.45 21.71
C ASN A 63 -1.93 -12.69 20.96
N PRO A 64 -1.66 -13.82 21.67
CA PRO A 64 -1.09 -15.02 21.05
C PRO A 64 -1.88 -15.54 19.86
N LYS A 65 -3.20 -15.31 19.81
CA LYS A 65 -4.06 -15.76 18.70
C LYS A 65 -3.75 -15.07 17.37
N ILE A 66 -3.18 -13.86 17.40
CA ILE A 66 -2.91 -13.03 16.21
C ILE A 66 -1.42 -12.77 15.97
N SER A 67 -0.55 -13.20 16.89
CA SER A 67 0.89 -12.93 16.83
C SER A 67 1.53 -13.49 15.55
N GLY A 68 1.14 -14.71 15.14
CA GLY A 68 1.64 -15.35 13.92
C GLY A 68 1.26 -14.58 12.65
N THR A 69 0.02 -14.07 12.56
CA THR A 69 -0.44 -13.25 11.43
C THR A 69 0.30 -11.91 11.35
N ILE A 70 0.55 -11.28 12.51
CA ILE A 70 1.29 -10.02 12.57
C ILE A 70 2.74 -10.22 12.13
N GLN A 71 3.40 -11.28 12.58
CA GLN A 71 4.77 -11.60 12.17
C GLN A 71 4.85 -11.87 10.66
N ALA A 72 3.97 -12.71 10.14
CA ALA A 72 3.94 -13.04 8.71
C ALA A 72 3.65 -11.83 7.80
N ARG A 73 2.93 -10.82 8.31
CA ARG A 73 2.71 -9.56 7.61
C ARG A 73 3.94 -8.67 7.63
N ASN A 74 4.54 -8.48 8.80
CA ASN A 74 5.70 -7.60 8.99
C ASN A 74 6.96 -8.11 8.26
N SER A 75 7.01 -9.39 7.88
CA SER A 75 8.11 -9.97 7.09
C SER A 75 7.95 -9.83 5.57
N LYS A 76 6.87 -9.20 5.08
CA LYS A 76 6.60 -9.01 3.64
C LYS A 76 6.85 -7.58 3.15
N ASP A 77 7.07 -6.65 4.08
CA ASP A 77 7.52 -5.29 3.81
C ASP A 77 9.06 -5.24 3.88
#